data_AF-A0A100JYI2-F1
#
_entry.id   AF-A0A100JYI2-F1
#
_cell.length_a   1.000
_cell.length_b   1.000
_cell.length_c   1.000
_cell.angle_alpha   90.00
_cell.angle_beta   90.00
_cell.angle_gamma   90.00
#
_symmetry.space_group_name_H-M   'P 1'
#
loop_
_entity.id
_entity.type
_entity.pdbx_description
1 polymer ?
#
loop_
_entity_poly.entity_id
_entity_poly.type
_entity_poly.pdbx_seq_one_letter_code
_entity_poly.pdbx_strand_id
1 'polypeptide(L)'
;MADVGNELLQLVPKATGRQSMKDFKSDQEVRWCPGCGDYAILAAVQGFMPELGLAKENIVFVSGIGCSSRFPYYMDTYGMHSIHGRAPAIATGLATSRRDLSVWVVTGDGDALSIGGNHLIHALRRNVNLKILLFNNRIYGLTKGQYSPTSEVGKVTKSTPMGSLDAPFNPVSLAIGAEASFVARTVDSDRKHLTEVLRQAAAHPGTALVEIYQNCNIFNDNAFEVLKDRQQAEEAVIRLEHGEQIRFGAERSRGVVRDEATGDLRVVTVTPENESRVLVHDAHAASPTTAFALSRLADPDTLHHTPIGVLRSVRRPVYDTQMADQLDSAIEQFGKGDLSALLAGGDTWTVVG
;
A
#
# COMPACT_ATOMS: atom_id res chain seq x y z
N MET A 1 -5.26 24.75 8.81
CA MET A 1 -5.74 23.36 8.74
C MET A 1 -5.17 22.65 9.95
N ALA A 2 -6.03 22.16 10.85
CA ALA A 2 -5.57 21.49 12.06
C ALA A 2 -4.71 20.28 11.68
N ASP A 3 -3.59 20.12 12.36
CA ASP A 3 -2.75 18.94 12.36
C ASP A 3 -3.59 17.75 12.85
N VAL A 4 -4.31 17.10 11.95
CA VAL A 4 -5.05 15.87 12.28
C VAL A 4 -4.12 14.70 12.06
N GLY A 5 -3.13 14.57 12.94
CA GLY A 5 -2.40 13.32 13.11
C GLY A 5 -3.38 12.18 13.33
N ASN A 6 -2.99 10.96 12.92
CA ASN A 6 -3.76 9.75 13.15
C ASN A 6 -4.14 9.63 14.63
N GLU A 7 -5.41 9.82 14.98
CA GLU A 7 -5.90 9.66 16.35
C GLU A 7 -5.57 8.25 16.89
N LEU A 8 -5.48 7.24 16.03
CA LEU A 8 -5.12 5.88 16.43
C LEU A 8 -3.62 5.74 16.78
N LEU A 9 -2.74 6.56 16.21
CA LEU A 9 -1.32 6.58 16.64
C LEU A 9 -1.12 7.22 18.02
N GLN A 10 -2.15 7.85 18.59
CA GLN A 10 -2.13 8.34 19.97
C GLN A 10 -2.29 7.20 20.98
N LEU A 11 -2.91 6.08 20.59
CA LEU A 11 -3.03 4.88 21.42
C LEU A 11 -1.73 4.08 21.49
N VAL A 12 -0.82 4.30 20.53
CA VAL A 12 0.46 3.58 20.44
C VAL A 12 1.50 4.25 21.35
N PRO A 13 2.13 3.51 22.28
CA PRO A 13 3.09 4.11 23.21
C PRO A 13 4.30 4.74 22.49
N LYS A 14 4.68 5.92 22.98
CA LYS A 14 5.77 6.73 22.42
C LYS A 14 7.15 6.25 22.90
N ALA A 15 8.17 6.54 22.10
CA ALA A 15 9.55 6.30 22.50
C ALA A 15 9.94 7.19 23.69
N THR A 16 10.76 6.66 24.60
CA THR A 16 11.25 7.40 25.79
C THR A 16 12.37 8.39 25.47
N GLY A 17 12.94 8.33 24.26
CA GLY A 17 14.03 9.19 23.82
C GLY A 17 14.05 9.35 22.29
N ARG A 18 14.95 10.21 21.81
CA ARG A 18 15.12 10.45 20.38
C ARG A 18 15.64 9.19 19.69
N GLN A 19 14.93 8.76 18.65
CA GLN A 19 15.32 7.65 17.79
C GLN A 19 15.96 8.15 16.48
N SER A 20 16.68 7.27 15.82
CA SER A 20 17.36 7.48 14.54
C SER A 20 17.14 6.28 13.62
N MET A 21 17.49 6.44 12.34
CA MET A 21 17.44 5.32 11.37
C MET A 21 18.19 4.07 11.85
N LYS A 22 19.28 4.25 12.61
CA LYS A 22 20.11 3.13 13.11
C LYS A 22 19.33 2.25 14.09
N ASP A 23 18.42 2.82 14.86
CA ASP A 23 17.63 2.10 15.87
C ASP A 23 16.57 1.18 15.26
N PHE A 24 16.28 1.34 13.96
CA PHE A 24 15.34 0.51 13.21
C PHE A 24 16.04 -0.49 12.28
N LYS A 25 17.38 -0.51 12.24
CA LYS A 25 18.16 -1.50 11.48
C LYS A 25 18.44 -2.71 12.36
N SER A 26 18.01 -3.89 11.92
CA SER A 26 18.42 -5.12 12.58
C SER A 26 19.90 -5.44 12.31
N ASP A 27 20.43 -6.40 13.05
CA ASP A 27 21.77 -6.96 12.87
C ASP A 27 21.88 -7.98 11.73
N GLN A 28 20.77 -8.25 11.04
CA GLN A 28 20.70 -9.26 9.99
C GLN A 28 21.27 -8.75 8.66
N GLU A 29 22.05 -9.60 7.99
CA GLU A 29 22.55 -9.31 6.65
C GLU A 29 21.40 -9.30 5.63
N VAL A 30 21.31 -8.23 4.85
CA VAL A 30 20.31 -8.10 3.78
C VAL A 30 20.68 -9.01 2.62
N ARG A 31 19.79 -9.96 2.29
CA ARG A 31 20.03 -11.05 1.31
C ARG A 31 19.39 -10.79 -0.06
N TRP A 32 19.06 -9.55 -0.37
CA TRP A 32 18.56 -9.19 -1.70
C TRP A 32 19.69 -9.09 -2.72
N CYS A 33 19.36 -9.16 -4.00
CA CYS A 33 20.34 -9.01 -5.07
C CYS A 33 20.94 -7.59 -5.05
N PRO A 34 22.26 -7.41 -5.25
CA PRO A 34 22.85 -6.08 -5.34
C PRO A 34 22.15 -5.25 -6.41
N GLY A 35 21.64 -4.06 -6.05
CA GLY A 35 20.87 -3.20 -6.96
C GLY A 35 19.35 -3.44 -6.97
N CYS A 36 18.83 -4.37 -6.16
CA CYS A 36 17.39 -4.55 -5.99
C CYS A 36 16.72 -3.28 -5.42
N GLY A 37 15.55 -2.92 -5.96
CA GLY A 37 14.74 -1.80 -5.47
C GLY A 37 14.34 -1.90 -3.99
N ASP A 38 14.23 -3.13 -3.45
CA ASP A 38 13.90 -3.38 -2.04
C ASP A 38 14.85 -2.65 -1.06
N TYR A 39 16.12 -2.46 -1.42
CA TYR A 39 17.08 -1.71 -0.60
C TYR A 39 16.68 -0.24 -0.44
N ALA A 40 16.17 0.39 -1.50
CA ALA A 40 15.75 1.79 -1.46
C ALA A 40 14.50 1.94 -0.58
N ILE A 41 13.56 1.00 -0.70
CA ILE A 41 12.34 0.99 0.12
C ILE A 41 12.67 0.76 1.60
N LEU A 42 13.52 -0.23 1.91
CA LEU A 42 13.98 -0.49 3.28
C LEU A 42 14.64 0.74 3.89
N ALA A 43 15.55 1.39 3.16
CA ALA A 43 16.21 2.59 3.65
C ALA A 43 15.23 3.76 3.87
N ALA A 44 14.25 3.94 2.98
CA ALA A 44 13.22 4.97 3.14
C ALA A 44 12.36 4.72 4.38
N VAL A 45 11.91 3.47 4.60
CA VAL A 45 11.12 3.09 5.77
C VAL A 45 11.93 3.24 7.06
N GLN A 46 13.16 2.71 7.13
CA GLN A 46 14.03 2.86 8.31
C GLN A 46 14.32 4.33 8.63
N GLY A 47 14.47 5.18 7.61
CA GLY A 47 14.68 6.62 7.81
C GLY A 47 13.43 7.36 8.28
N PHE A 48 12.26 6.89 7.86
CA PHE A 48 10.96 7.46 8.20
C PHE A 48 10.43 7.04 9.58
N MET A 49 10.65 5.78 10.00
CA MET A 49 10.12 5.25 11.27
C MET A 49 10.41 6.14 12.51
N PRO A 50 11.61 6.74 12.69
CA PRO A 50 11.88 7.66 13.79
C PRO A 50 10.96 8.88 13.83
N GLU A 51 10.44 9.34 12.68
CA GLU A 51 9.54 10.50 12.59
C GLU A 51 8.18 10.23 13.25
N LEU A 52 7.78 8.96 13.41
CA LEU A 52 6.54 8.58 14.08
C LEU A 52 6.58 8.78 15.60
N GLY A 53 7.78 8.80 16.19
CA GLY A 53 8.00 8.93 17.63
C GLY A 53 7.45 7.77 18.47
N LEU A 54 7.19 6.60 17.86
CA LEU A 54 6.64 5.43 18.53
C LEU A 54 7.76 4.55 19.10
N ALA A 55 7.52 3.92 20.24
CA ALA A 55 8.46 2.92 20.75
C ALA A 55 8.52 1.75 19.76
N LYS A 56 9.74 1.28 19.45
CA LYS A 56 9.98 0.29 18.37
C LYS A 56 9.30 -1.05 18.66
N GLU A 57 9.16 -1.40 19.93
CA GLU A 57 8.44 -2.56 20.43
C GLU A 57 6.91 -2.49 20.21
N ASN A 58 6.36 -1.33 19.83
CA ASN A 58 4.95 -1.16 19.50
C ASN A 58 4.72 -0.99 17.99
N ILE A 59 5.76 -1.14 17.17
CA ILE A 59 5.64 -1.23 15.71
C ILE A 59 5.80 -2.70 15.32
N VAL A 60 4.88 -3.21 14.50
CA VAL A 60 4.92 -4.60 14.05
C VAL A 60 4.87 -4.69 12.53
N PHE A 61 5.85 -5.35 11.92
CA PHE A 61 5.85 -5.66 10.50
C PHE A 61 5.45 -7.11 10.25
N VAL A 62 4.33 -7.33 9.57
CA VAL A 62 3.86 -8.64 9.13
C VAL A 62 4.11 -8.77 7.63
N SER A 63 4.67 -9.89 7.18
CA SER A 63 4.90 -10.13 5.74
C SER A 63 4.45 -11.51 5.30
N GLY A 64 4.24 -11.67 4.00
CA GLY A 64 3.85 -12.94 3.37
C GLY A 64 5.08 -13.77 3.02
N ILE A 65 5.18 -14.26 1.77
CA ILE A 65 6.36 -14.96 1.24
C ILE A 65 6.79 -14.32 -0.09
N GLY A 66 8.08 -14.04 -0.23
CA GLY A 66 8.68 -13.40 -1.41
C GLY A 66 9.95 -12.64 -1.08
N CYS A 67 10.62 -12.04 -2.07
CA CYS A 67 11.78 -11.17 -1.83
C CYS A 67 11.39 -10.01 -0.91
N SER A 68 10.31 -9.31 -1.26
CA SER A 68 9.70 -8.25 -0.44
C SER A 68 9.40 -8.72 0.97
N SER A 69 8.95 -9.97 1.15
CA SER A 69 8.51 -10.47 2.45
C SER A 69 9.64 -10.80 3.42
N ARG A 70 10.90 -10.71 3.00
CA ARG A 70 12.05 -10.74 3.93
C ARG A 70 12.17 -9.47 4.77
N PHE A 71 11.40 -8.43 4.45
CA PHE A 71 11.47 -7.11 5.09
C PHE A 71 11.47 -7.12 6.63
N PRO A 72 10.62 -7.88 7.34
CA PRO A 72 10.62 -7.87 8.80
C PRO A 72 11.94 -8.33 9.44
N TYR A 73 12.74 -9.16 8.75
CA TYR A 73 14.06 -9.55 9.26
C TYR A 73 15.04 -8.38 9.31
N TYR A 74 14.77 -7.31 8.56
CA TYR A 74 15.66 -6.15 8.41
C TYR A 74 15.21 -4.93 9.24
N MET A 75 14.15 -5.10 10.03
CA MET A 75 13.62 -4.09 10.94
C MET A 75 13.90 -4.52 12.39
N ASP A 76 14.51 -3.65 13.19
CA ASP A 76 14.68 -3.85 14.63
C ASP A 76 13.39 -3.48 15.40
N THR A 77 12.32 -4.21 15.11
CA THR A 77 10.98 -4.07 15.72
C THR A 77 10.40 -5.47 15.96
N TYR A 78 9.18 -5.58 16.50
CA TYR A 78 8.47 -6.85 16.36
C TYR A 78 8.13 -7.11 14.90
N GLY A 79 8.15 -8.38 14.51
CA GLY A 79 7.84 -8.78 13.15
C GLY A 79 7.42 -10.22 13.03
N MET A 80 6.63 -10.52 12.00
CA MET A 80 6.19 -11.87 11.66
C MET A 80 6.32 -12.10 10.16
N HIS A 81 7.24 -12.98 9.77
CA HIS A 81 7.28 -13.55 8.44
C HIS A 81 6.30 -14.73 8.41
N SER A 82 5.15 -14.50 7.80
CA SER A 82 4.02 -15.42 7.86
C SER A 82 4.06 -16.44 6.71
N ILE A 83 2.90 -16.81 6.17
CA ILE A 83 2.76 -17.73 5.04
C ILE A 83 2.20 -16.98 3.81
N HIS A 84 2.43 -17.55 2.63
CA HIS A 84 2.21 -16.87 1.36
C HIS A 84 0.76 -16.34 1.23
N GLY A 85 0.62 -15.03 1.01
CA GLY A 85 -0.64 -14.31 0.87
C GLY A 85 -1.52 -14.26 2.11
N ARG A 86 -1.01 -14.56 3.31
CA ARG A 86 -1.79 -14.50 4.57
C ARG A 86 -1.44 -13.33 5.46
N ALA A 87 -0.46 -12.50 5.08
CA ALA A 87 -0.06 -11.35 5.88
C ALA A 87 -1.23 -10.38 6.20
N PRO A 88 -2.12 -10.00 5.26
CA PRO A 88 -3.27 -9.15 5.60
C PRO A 88 -4.23 -9.80 6.61
N ALA A 89 -4.43 -11.12 6.53
CA ALA A 89 -5.32 -11.85 7.44
C ALA A 89 -4.75 -11.90 8.87
N ILE A 90 -3.47 -12.23 8.99
CA ILE A 90 -2.76 -12.28 10.27
C ILE A 90 -2.65 -10.89 10.89
N ALA A 91 -2.28 -9.89 10.09
CA ALA A 91 -2.19 -8.51 10.54
C ALA A 91 -3.56 -7.97 10.99
N THR A 92 -4.65 -8.38 10.35
CA THR A 92 -6.01 -8.05 10.81
C THR A 92 -6.25 -8.57 12.22
N GLY A 93 -5.96 -9.84 12.50
CA GLY A 93 -6.14 -10.39 13.85
C GLY A 93 -5.29 -9.67 14.91
N LEU A 94 -4.08 -9.25 14.55
CA LEU A 94 -3.21 -8.47 15.44
C LEU A 94 -3.79 -7.08 15.73
N ALA A 95 -4.14 -6.32 14.69
CA ALA A 95 -4.64 -4.95 14.82
C ALA A 95 -5.95 -4.91 15.62
N THR A 96 -6.85 -5.88 15.40
CA THR A 96 -8.13 -5.94 16.11
C THR A 96 -7.99 -6.33 17.58
N SER A 97 -6.91 -7.05 17.92
CA SER A 97 -6.66 -7.51 19.30
C SER A 97 -5.81 -6.53 20.11
N ARG A 98 -5.04 -5.66 19.44
CA ARG A 98 -4.04 -4.76 20.05
C ARG A 98 -4.05 -3.39 19.40
N ARG A 99 -4.99 -2.53 19.80
CA ARG A 99 -5.13 -1.14 19.31
C ARG A 99 -3.95 -0.23 19.68
N ASP A 100 -3.09 -0.68 20.59
CA ASP A 100 -1.88 -0.01 21.05
C ASP A 100 -0.64 -0.33 20.19
N LEU A 101 -0.82 -0.99 19.03
CA LEU A 101 0.25 -1.30 18.08
C LEU A 101 0.07 -0.54 16.76
N SER A 102 1.18 -0.12 16.17
CA SER A 102 1.24 0.32 14.77
C SER A 102 1.58 -0.88 13.87
N VAL A 103 0.59 -1.39 13.15
CA VAL A 103 0.74 -2.60 12.33
C VAL A 103 0.96 -2.28 10.85
N TRP A 104 2.07 -2.76 10.31
CA TRP A 104 2.49 -2.62 8.93
C TRP A 104 2.53 -3.98 8.24
N VAL A 105 2.06 -4.04 7.00
CA VAL A 105 2.10 -5.22 6.15
C VAL A 105 3.05 -4.95 4.99
N VAL A 106 4.00 -5.86 4.76
CA VAL A 106 4.87 -5.82 3.57
C VAL A 106 4.60 -7.04 2.71
N THR A 107 4.31 -6.81 1.44
CA THR A 107 3.90 -7.86 0.52
C THR A 107 4.38 -7.57 -0.90
N GLY A 108 4.57 -8.60 -1.70
CA GLY A 108 4.84 -8.47 -3.14
C GLY A 108 3.54 -8.46 -3.94
N ASP A 109 3.58 -7.96 -5.16
CA ASP A 109 2.51 -8.08 -6.15
C ASP A 109 1.88 -9.49 -6.21
N GLY A 110 2.70 -10.52 -6.36
CA GLY A 110 2.22 -11.90 -6.40
C GLY A 110 1.66 -12.42 -5.06
N ASP A 111 2.29 -12.04 -3.94
CA ASP A 111 1.84 -12.44 -2.60
C ASP A 111 0.46 -11.84 -2.28
N ALA A 112 0.23 -10.56 -2.62
CA ALA A 112 -0.99 -9.84 -2.29
C ALA A 112 -2.10 -10.00 -3.33
N LEU A 113 -1.78 -10.10 -4.62
CA LEU A 113 -2.74 -10.01 -5.73
C LEU A 113 -3.01 -11.35 -6.41
N SER A 114 -2.24 -12.39 -6.12
CA SER A 114 -2.56 -13.77 -6.49
C SER A 114 -3.19 -14.49 -5.30
N ILE A 115 -2.41 -15.31 -4.60
CA ILE A 115 -2.90 -16.15 -3.50
C ILE A 115 -3.46 -15.35 -2.32
N GLY A 116 -3.01 -14.10 -2.12
CA GLY A 116 -3.49 -13.20 -1.07
C GLY A 116 -4.67 -12.31 -1.43
N GLY A 117 -5.15 -12.34 -2.68
CA GLY A 117 -6.09 -11.34 -3.23
C GLY A 117 -7.33 -11.14 -2.37
N ASN A 118 -7.97 -12.23 -1.96
CA ASN A 118 -9.20 -12.15 -1.16
C ASN A 118 -8.97 -11.55 0.24
N HIS A 119 -7.82 -11.83 0.86
CA HIS A 119 -7.48 -11.29 2.17
C HIS A 119 -7.18 -9.78 2.08
N LEU A 120 -6.47 -9.37 1.03
CA LEU A 120 -6.21 -7.95 0.77
C LEU A 120 -7.52 -7.17 0.59
N ILE A 121 -8.40 -7.64 -0.30
CA ILE A 121 -9.70 -7.01 -0.58
C ILE A 121 -10.52 -6.86 0.70
N HIS A 122 -10.59 -7.90 1.53
CA HIS A 122 -11.36 -7.83 2.76
C HIS A 122 -10.73 -6.97 3.86
N ALA A 123 -9.40 -6.86 3.93
CA ALA A 123 -8.73 -5.91 4.82
C ALA A 123 -9.10 -4.47 4.44
N LEU A 124 -9.01 -4.14 3.15
CA LEU A 124 -9.38 -2.82 2.61
C LEU A 124 -10.87 -2.50 2.81
N ARG A 125 -11.76 -3.45 2.48
CA ARG A 125 -13.21 -3.27 2.61
C ARG A 125 -13.63 -2.99 4.06
N ARG A 126 -13.07 -3.74 5.01
CA ARG A 126 -13.31 -3.56 6.45
C ARG A 126 -12.72 -2.27 6.99
N ASN A 127 -11.71 -1.70 6.33
CA ASN A 127 -10.96 -0.54 6.81
C ASN A 127 -10.28 -0.82 8.16
N VAL A 128 -9.58 -1.97 8.25
CA VAL A 128 -8.75 -2.34 9.40
C VAL A 128 -7.55 -1.39 9.52
N ASN A 129 -7.13 -0.99 10.71
CA ASN A 129 -6.03 -0.05 10.92
C ASN A 129 -4.64 -0.66 10.58
N LEU A 130 -4.37 -0.80 9.29
CA LEU A 130 -3.18 -1.43 8.72
C LEU A 130 -2.52 -0.51 7.70
N LYS A 131 -1.19 -0.58 7.62
CA LYS A 131 -0.40 0.09 6.58
C LYS A 131 0.22 -0.95 5.65
N ILE A 132 -0.32 -1.08 4.45
CA ILE A 132 0.07 -2.12 3.49
C ILE A 132 1.00 -1.51 2.45
N LEU A 133 2.24 -1.97 2.44
CA LEU A 133 3.25 -1.64 1.45
C LEU A 133 3.35 -2.78 0.44
N LEU A 134 2.88 -2.52 -0.78
CA LEU A 134 2.86 -3.48 -1.88
C LEU A 134 4.05 -3.20 -2.81
N PHE A 135 5.03 -4.08 -2.79
CA PHE A 135 6.21 -3.96 -3.64
C PHE A 135 5.88 -4.61 -4.98
N ASN A 136 5.64 -3.77 -5.98
CA ASN A 136 5.27 -4.21 -7.32
C ASN A 136 6.50 -4.19 -8.22
N ASN A 137 7.05 -5.37 -8.49
CA ASN A 137 8.14 -5.58 -9.45
C ASN A 137 7.70 -6.34 -10.71
N ARG A 138 6.39 -6.58 -10.84
CA ARG A 138 5.76 -7.32 -11.92
C ARG A 138 6.33 -8.72 -12.12
N ILE A 139 6.86 -9.38 -11.08
CA ILE A 139 7.45 -10.72 -11.23
C ILE A 139 7.59 -11.50 -9.91
N TYR A 140 7.43 -12.82 -9.94
CA TYR A 140 7.82 -13.65 -8.82
C TYR A 140 9.35 -13.83 -8.74
N GLY A 141 10.04 -12.87 -8.11
CA GLY A 141 11.49 -12.86 -8.00
C GLY A 141 12.06 -14.05 -7.22
N LEU A 142 11.53 -14.34 -6.02
CA LEU A 142 12.08 -15.37 -5.12
C LEU A 142 12.01 -16.79 -5.71
N THR A 143 10.95 -17.08 -6.48
CA THR A 143 10.76 -18.38 -7.15
C THR A 143 11.42 -18.45 -8.52
N LYS A 144 12.30 -17.47 -8.83
CA LYS A 144 13.18 -17.42 -10.00
C LYS A 144 12.54 -16.97 -11.31
N GLY A 145 11.58 -16.04 -11.25
CA GLY A 145 11.17 -15.23 -12.39
C GLY A 145 9.98 -15.77 -13.18
N GLN A 146 8.88 -16.14 -12.50
CA GLN A 146 7.57 -16.40 -13.14
C GLN A 146 6.77 -15.10 -13.21
N TYR A 147 5.91 -14.95 -14.22
CA TYR A 147 5.03 -13.78 -14.33
C TYR A 147 4.10 -13.66 -13.10
N SER A 148 3.83 -12.44 -12.68
CA SER A 148 2.92 -12.08 -11.58
C SER A 148 1.57 -11.61 -12.14
N PRO A 149 0.56 -11.38 -11.28
CA PRO A 149 -0.69 -10.76 -11.69
C PRO A 149 -0.57 -9.30 -12.16
N THR A 150 0.62 -8.70 -12.11
CA THR A 150 0.88 -7.34 -12.62
C THR A 150 1.87 -7.32 -13.79
N SER A 151 2.35 -8.48 -14.24
CA SER A 151 3.16 -8.59 -15.46
C SER A 151 2.36 -8.17 -16.69
N GLU A 152 3.03 -7.51 -17.63
CA GLU A 152 2.45 -7.12 -18.91
C GLU A 152 1.92 -8.34 -19.68
N VAL A 153 0.93 -8.14 -20.56
CA VAL A 153 0.51 -9.17 -21.52
C VAL A 153 1.67 -9.48 -22.46
N GLY A 154 1.88 -10.75 -22.78
CA GLY A 154 2.98 -11.20 -23.64
C GLY A 154 4.32 -11.32 -22.91
N LYS A 155 4.38 -11.13 -21.58
CA LYS A 155 5.62 -11.30 -20.81
C LYS A 155 6.17 -12.72 -20.94
N VAL A 156 7.31 -12.84 -21.61
CA VAL A 156 8.05 -14.10 -21.69
C VAL A 156 8.78 -14.34 -20.38
N THR A 157 8.44 -15.42 -19.70
CA THR A 157 9.09 -15.85 -18.45
C THR A 157 9.34 -17.36 -18.47
N LYS A 158 9.97 -17.91 -17.42
CA LYS A 158 10.21 -19.35 -17.36
C LYS A 158 8.95 -20.21 -17.41
N SER A 159 7.84 -19.73 -16.83
CA SER A 159 6.55 -20.43 -16.83
C SER A 159 5.63 -20.00 -17.97
N THR A 160 5.98 -18.92 -18.69
CA THR A 160 5.25 -18.41 -19.85
C THR A 160 6.21 -18.24 -21.03
N PRO A 161 6.78 -19.32 -21.57
CA PRO A 161 7.79 -19.23 -22.64
C PRO A 161 7.26 -18.60 -23.94
N MET A 162 5.93 -18.60 -24.14
CA MET A 162 5.26 -17.99 -25.29
C MET A 162 4.65 -16.61 -24.96
N GLY A 163 4.93 -16.06 -23.78
CA GLY A 163 4.28 -14.85 -23.27
C GLY A 163 3.09 -15.14 -22.35
N SER A 164 2.83 -14.28 -21.39
CA SER A 164 1.63 -14.30 -20.54
C SER A 164 0.38 -13.93 -21.35
N LEU A 165 -0.76 -14.54 -21.00
CA LEU A 165 -2.05 -14.25 -21.61
C LEU A 165 -2.96 -13.41 -20.69
N ASP A 166 -2.65 -13.40 -19.39
CA ASP A 166 -3.47 -12.77 -18.36
C ASP A 166 -3.46 -11.25 -18.51
N ALA A 167 -4.64 -10.64 -18.39
CA ALA A 167 -4.75 -9.20 -18.26
C ALA A 167 -4.23 -8.77 -16.86
N PRO A 168 -3.27 -7.84 -16.77
CA PRO A 168 -2.69 -7.46 -15.49
C PRO A 168 -3.72 -6.73 -14.61
N PHE A 169 -3.68 -7.02 -13.32
CA PHE A 169 -4.33 -6.18 -12.32
C PHE A 169 -3.70 -4.79 -12.30
N ASN A 170 -4.54 -3.78 -12.12
CA ASN A 170 -4.12 -2.47 -11.65
C ASN A 170 -4.35 -2.42 -10.13
N PRO A 171 -3.29 -2.47 -9.29
CA PRO A 171 -3.46 -2.61 -7.85
C PRO A 171 -4.22 -1.46 -7.21
N VAL A 172 -4.03 -0.25 -7.74
CA VAL A 172 -4.74 0.96 -7.29
C VAL A 172 -6.23 0.87 -7.65
N SER A 173 -6.58 0.47 -8.89
CA SER A 173 -7.99 0.24 -9.26
C SER A 173 -8.65 -0.85 -8.41
N LEU A 174 -7.94 -1.95 -8.16
CA LEU A 174 -8.43 -3.02 -7.30
C LEU A 174 -8.73 -2.51 -5.88
N ALA A 175 -7.82 -1.72 -5.32
CA ALA A 175 -7.98 -1.18 -3.97
C ALA A 175 -9.13 -0.17 -3.87
N ILE A 176 -9.24 0.73 -4.85
CA ILE A 176 -10.36 1.69 -4.92
C ILE A 176 -11.69 0.95 -5.10
N GLY A 177 -11.73 -0.07 -5.97
CA GLY A 177 -12.92 -0.92 -6.15
C GLY A 177 -13.26 -1.77 -4.92
N ALA A 178 -12.28 -2.06 -4.05
CA ALA A 178 -12.48 -2.67 -2.73
C ALA A 178 -12.87 -1.65 -1.64
N GLU A 179 -13.18 -0.41 -2.04
CA GLU A 179 -13.56 0.72 -1.18
C GLU A 179 -12.44 1.19 -0.23
N ALA A 180 -11.17 0.95 -0.55
CA ALA A 180 -10.06 1.40 0.30
C ALA A 180 -10.16 2.90 0.65
N SER A 181 -9.96 3.22 1.92
CA SER A 181 -10.06 4.58 2.45
C SER A 181 -8.80 5.40 2.17
N PHE A 182 -7.64 4.76 1.99
CA PHE A 182 -6.42 5.39 1.52
C PHE A 182 -5.72 4.54 0.46
N VAL A 183 -5.38 5.16 -0.67
CA VAL A 183 -4.66 4.52 -1.78
C VAL A 183 -3.63 5.48 -2.36
N ALA A 184 -2.38 5.03 -2.43
CA ALA A 184 -1.28 5.79 -3.01
C ALA A 184 -0.41 4.93 -3.92
N ARG A 185 0.32 5.58 -4.82
CA ARG A 185 1.35 4.97 -5.67
C ARG A 185 2.63 5.79 -5.61
N THR A 186 3.77 5.12 -5.60
CA THR A 186 5.09 5.76 -5.68
C THR A 186 6.11 4.85 -6.35
N VAL A 187 7.33 5.35 -6.54
CA VAL A 187 8.46 4.63 -7.14
C VAL A 187 9.59 4.55 -6.11
N ASP A 188 10.26 3.41 -6.03
CA ASP A 188 11.37 3.14 -5.09
C ASP A 188 12.54 4.15 -5.21
N SER A 189 12.80 4.63 -6.42
CA SER A 189 13.90 5.53 -6.76
C SER A 189 13.64 7.00 -6.37
N ASP A 190 12.39 7.41 -6.25
CA ASP A 190 12.02 8.75 -5.75
C ASP A 190 11.83 8.73 -4.23
N ARG A 191 12.95 8.69 -3.51
CA ARG A 191 12.96 8.59 -2.05
C ARG A 191 12.20 9.71 -1.35
N LYS A 192 12.29 10.95 -1.85
CA LYS A 192 11.60 12.10 -1.23
C LYS A 192 10.10 11.90 -1.30
N HIS A 193 9.59 11.54 -2.48
CA HIS A 193 8.17 11.29 -2.69
C HIS A 193 7.69 10.04 -1.92
N LEU A 194 8.46 8.94 -1.94
CA LEU A 194 8.13 7.74 -1.18
C LEU A 194 8.01 8.04 0.32
N THR A 195 8.98 8.75 0.92
CA THR A 195 8.92 9.12 2.33
C THR A 195 7.69 10.00 2.64
N GLU A 196 7.32 10.92 1.75
CA GLU A 196 6.13 11.74 1.93
C GLU A 196 4.83 10.93 1.88
N VAL A 197 4.71 10.00 0.92
CA VAL A 197 3.58 9.08 0.86
C VAL A 197 3.49 8.20 2.12
N LEU A 198 4.63 7.76 2.67
CA LEU A 198 4.67 6.99 3.92
C LEU A 198 4.16 7.80 5.12
N ARG A 199 4.50 9.10 5.21
CA ARG A 199 3.95 9.99 6.25
C ARG A 199 2.43 10.06 6.17
N GLN A 200 1.90 10.31 4.98
CA GLN A 200 0.46 10.41 4.76
C GLN A 200 -0.25 9.08 5.04
N ALA A 201 0.34 7.95 4.64
CA ALA A 201 -0.19 6.62 4.92
C ALA A 201 -0.24 6.32 6.43
N ALA A 202 0.83 6.66 7.17
CA ALA A 202 0.88 6.49 8.61
C ALA A 202 -0.14 7.38 9.34
N ALA A 203 -0.33 8.61 8.87
CA ALA A 203 -1.29 9.58 9.40
C ALA A 203 -2.76 9.18 9.16
N HIS A 204 -3.02 8.30 8.19
CA HIS A 204 -4.38 7.89 7.84
C HIS A 204 -5.00 6.97 8.91
N PRO A 205 -6.23 7.19 9.42
CA PRO A 205 -6.93 6.22 10.26
C PRO A 205 -7.58 5.11 9.42
N GLY A 206 -7.19 3.85 9.66
CA GLY A 206 -7.68 2.69 8.90
C GLY A 206 -6.66 2.15 7.88
N THR A 207 -7.15 1.46 6.86
CA THR A 207 -6.27 0.77 5.90
C THR A 207 -5.69 1.74 4.89
N ALA A 208 -4.36 1.80 4.82
CA ALA A 208 -3.63 2.50 3.76
C ALA A 208 -2.93 1.49 2.86
N LEU A 209 -3.24 1.50 1.56
CA LEU A 209 -2.45 0.76 0.55
C LEU A 209 -1.50 1.72 -0.17
N VAL A 210 -0.21 1.39 -0.18
CA VAL A 210 0.81 2.07 -0.96
C VAL A 210 1.40 1.08 -1.96
N GLU A 211 1.10 1.26 -3.24
CA GLU A 211 1.80 0.58 -4.32
C GLU A 211 3.17 1.25 -4.54
N ILE A 212 4.23 0.46 -4.48
CA ILE A 212 5.59 0.92 -4.71
C ILE A 212 6.13 0.18 -5.92
N TYR A 213 6.34 0.89 -7.03
CA TYR A 213 7.08 0.35 -8.16
C TYR A 213 8.53 0.10 -7.77
N GLN A 214 8.94 -1.16 -7.90
CA GLN A 214 10.16 -1.70 -7.33
C GLN A 214 10.93 -2.46 -8.42
N ASN A 215 12.18 -2.08 -8.70
CA ASN A 215 12.93 -2.72 -9.78
C ASN A 215 13.53 -4.08 -9.35
N CYS A 216 13.20 -5.16 -10.06
CA CYS A 216 13.81 -6.49 -9.89
C CYS A 216 14.89 -6.72 -10.94
N ASN A 217 16.12 -6.29 -10.66
CA ASN A 217 17.21 -6.30 -11.63
C ASN A 217 17.66 -7.69 -12.15
N ILE A 218 17.30 -8.78 -11.47
CA ILE A 218 17.67 -10.13 -11.93
C ILE A 218 16.67 -10.72 -12.91
N PHE A 219 15.37 -10.46 -12.73
CA PHE A 219 14.33 -11.14 -13.51
C PHE A 219 13.42 -10.20 -14.30
N ASN A 220 13.34 -8.92 -13.92
CA ASN A 220 12.51 -7.92 -14.59
C ASN A 220 13.15 -6.53 -14.50
N ASP A 221 14.39 -6.44 -14.98
CA ASP A 221 15.15 -5.20 -14.92
C ASP A 221 14.52 -4.10 -15.78
N ASN A 222 14.65 -2.87 -15.34
CA ASN A 222 14.16 -1.66 -16.03
C ASN A 222 12.65 -1.64 -16.29
N ALA A 223 11.88 -2.46 -15.56
CA ALA A 223 10.42 -2.55 -15.72
C ALA A 223 9.69 -1.22 -15.52
N PHE A 224 10.31 -0.26 -14.82
CA PHE A 224 9.76 1.06 -14.55
C PHE A 224 10.73 2.19 -14.95
N GLU A 225 11.69 1.95 -15.85
CA GLU A 225 12.76 2.91 -16.15
C GLU A 225 12.24 4.24 -16.69
N VAL A 226 11.15 4.22 -17.46
CA VAL A 226 10.45 5.41 -17.97
C VAL A 226 10.03 6.37 -16.85
N LEU A 227 9.74 5.84 -15.65
CA LEU A 227 9.32 6.63 -14.49
C LEU A 227 10.50 7.12 -13.64
N LYS A 228 11.71 6.63 -13.90
CA LYS A 228 12.93 6.89 -13.13
C LYS A 228 13.89 7.83 -13.86
N ASP A 229 14.03 7.69 -15.18
CA ASP A 229 14.86 8.58 -15.98
C ASP A 229 14.28 10.00 -15.92
N ARG A 230 15.09 11.01 -15.59
CA ARG A 230 14.57 12.36 -15.30
C ARG A 230 13.87 13.00 -16.49
N GLN A 231 14.37 12.78 -17.71
CA GLN A 231 13.79 13.37 -18.92
C GLN A 231 12.48 12.67 -19.27
N GLN A 232 12.46 11.34 -19.23
CA GLN A 232 11.25 10.58 -19.51
C GLN A 232 10.18 10.75 -18.43
N ALA A 233 10.59 10.83 -17.15
CA ALA A 233 9.69 10.94 -16.02
C ALA A 233 8.96 12.28 -16.00
N GLU A 234 9.59 13.37 -16.45
CA GLU A 234 8.90 14.66 -16.64
C GLU A 234 7.68 14.50 -17.57
N GLU A 235 7.82 13.64 -18.57
CA GLU A 235 6.79 13.40 -19.56
C GLU A 235 5.80 12.27 -19.18
N ALA A 236 6.25 11.29 -18.41
CA ALA A 236 5.48 10.09 -18.10
C ALA A 236 4.75 10.17 -16.76
N VAL A 237 5.26 10.90 -15.77
CA VAL A 237 4.75 10.91 -14.40
C VAL A 237 3.78 12.06 -14.19
N ILE A 238 2.59 11.74 -13.67
CA ILE A 238 1.60 12.71 -13.19
C ILE A 238 1.69 12.75 -11.67
N ARG A 239 2.31 13.80 -11.11
CA ARG A 239 2.37 13.98 -9.65
C ARG A 239 1.07 14.56 -9.15
N LEU A 240 0.36 13.82 -8.32
CA LEU A 240 -0.90 14.23 -7.73
C LEU A 240 -0.66 14.95 -6.41
N GLU A 241 -1.05 16.22 -6.35
CA GLU A 241 -0.98 17.07 -5.17
C GLU A 241 -2.39 17.57 -4.85
N HIS A 242 -2.88 17.32 -3.63
CA HIS A 242 -4.24 17.69 -3.25
C HIS A 242 -4.44 19.22 -3.31
N GLY A 243 -5.52 19.67 -3.94
CA GLY A 243 -5.85 21.08 -4.10
C GLY A 243 -5.18 21.74 -5.31
N GLU A 244 -4.26 21.05 -5.98
CA GLU A 244 -3.54 21.57 -7.15
C GLU A 244 -4.14 21.06 -8.46
N GLN A 245 -3.98 21.86 -9.52
CA GLN A 245 -4.31 21.40 -10.88
C GLN A 245 -3.39 20.25 -11.30
N ILE A 246 -3.98 19.21 -11.88
CA ILE A 246 -3.25 18.04 -12.38
C ILE A 246 -2.52 18.41 -13.67
N ARG A 247 -1.29 18.87 -13.52
CA ARG A 247 -0.39 19.24 -14.62
C ARG A 247 0.97 18.57 -14.52
N PHE A 248 1.55 18.30 -15.68
CA PHE A 248 2.83 17.61 -15.84
C PHE A 248 3.42 17.87 -17.24
N GLY A 249 4.53 17.21 -17.58
CA GLY A 249 5.27 17.48 -18.81
C GLY A 249 6.18 18.69 -18.70
N ALA A 250 7.05 18.86 -19.70
CA ALA A 250 7.93 20.00 -19.84
C ALA A 250 7.14 21.30 -19.66
N GLU A 251 7.62 22.15 -18.76
CA GLU A 251 7.00 23.44 -18.41
C GLU A 251 5.53 23.35 -17.95
N ARG A 252 5.08 22.18 -17.46
CA ARG A 252 3.68 21.93 -17.06
C ARG A 252 2.68 22.13 -18.22
N SER A 253 3.13 21.85 -19.44
CA SER A 253 2.36 22.02 -20.68
C SER A 253 1.23 21.00 -20.88
N ARG A 254 1.17 19.92 -20.09
CA ARG A 254 0.07 18.94 -20.13
C ARG A 254 -0.79 18.98 -18.88
N GLY A 255 -2.06 18.61 -19.05
CA GLY A 255 -3.03 18.53 -17.97
C GLY A 255 -4.04 17.40 -18.17
N VAL A 256 -4.74 17.05 -17.09
CA VAL A 256 -5.82 16.05 -17.12
C VAL A 256 -7.17 16.75 -17.09
N VAL A 257 -8.03 16.43 -18.05
CA VAL A 257 -9.40 16.96 -18.15
C VAL A 257 -10.41 15.81 -18.11
N ARG A 258 -11.64 16.11 -17.72
CA ARG A 258 -12.76 15.18 -17.86
C ARG A 258 -13.41 15.37 -19.23
N ASP A 259 -13.61 14.27 -19.95
CA ASP A 259 -14.39 14.26 -21.17
C ASP A 259 -15.89 14.41 -20.84
N GLU A 260 -16.57 15.36 -21.49
CA GLU A 260 -17.98 15.66 -21.20
C GLU A 260 -18.95 14.65 -21.82
N ALA A 261 -18.53 13.93 -22.87
CA ALA A 261 -19.36 12.95 -23.54
C ALA A 261 -19.27 11.58 -22.88
N THR A 262 -18.06 11.13 -22.51
CA THR A 262 -17.84 9.80 -21.92
C THR A 262 -17.73 9.83 -20.40
N GLY A 263 -17.34 10.96 -19.81
CA GLY A 263 -17.01 11.07 -18.40
C GLY A 263 -15.60 10.59 -18.05
N ASP A 264 -14.82 10.05 -19.01
CA ASP A 264 -13.47 9.56 -18.78
C ASP A 264 -12.47 10.69 -18.55
N LEU A 265 -11.29 10.33 -18.04
CA LEU A 265 -10.17 11.26 -17.95
C LEU A 265 -9.27 11.12 -19.17
N ARG A 266 -8.82 12.25 -19.71
CA ARG A 266 -7.85 12.30 -20.81
C ARG A 266 -6.79 13.34 -20.56
N VAL A 267 -5.60 13.08 -21.10
CA VAL A 267 -4.48 14.01 -21.11
C VAL A 267 -4.63 14.96 -22.31
N VAL A 268 -4.37 16.24 -22.10
CA VAL A 268 -4.36 17.27 -23.13
C VAL A 268 -3.13 18.16 -23.00
N THR A 269 -2.71 18.76 -24.11
CA THR A 269 -1.88 19.97 -24.06
C THR A 269 -2.73 21.12 -23.53
N VAL A 270 -2.23 21.82 -22.52
CA VAL A 270 -2.93 22.94 -21.89
C VAL A 270 -2.76 24.19 -22.76
N THR A 271 -3.87 24.86 -23.02
CA THR A 271 -3.94 26.15 -23.72
C THR A 271 -4.78 27.11 -22.90
N PRO A 272 -4.70 28.44 -23.11
CA PRO A 272 -5.52 29.42 -22.40
C PRO A 272 -7.03 29.12 -22.49
N GLU A 273 -7.49 28.49 -23.58
CA GLU A 273 -8.91 28.18 -23.81
C GLU A 273 -9.38 26.95 -23.01
N ASN A 274 -8.50 26.01 -22.67
CA ASN A 274 -8.87 24.77 -21.98
C ASN A 274 -8.37 24.72 -20.52
N GLU A 275 -7.61 25.71 -20.08
CA GLU A 275 -6.95 25.77 -18.78
C GLU A 275 -7.94 25.60 -17.61
N SER A 276 -9.11 26.23 -17.71
CA SER A 276 -10.17 26.15 -16.69
C SER A 276 -10.81 24.77 -16.56
N ARG A 277 -10.60 23.88 -17.54
CA ARG A 277 -11.13 22.52 -17.56
C ARG A 277 -10.16 21.51 -16.95
N VAL A 278 -8.91 21.91 -16.71
CA VAL A 278 -7.91 21.05 -16.05
C VAL A 278 -8.39 20.75 -14.64
N LEU A 279 -8.46 19.47 -14.30
CA LEU A 279 -8.96 19.02 -13.02
C LEU A 279 -8.03 19.46 -11.89
N VAL A 280 -8.63 19.89 -10.78
CA VAL A 280 -7.96 20.01 -9.49
C VAL A 280 -8.03 18.66 -8.79
N HIS A 281 -6.90 18.14 -8.32
CA HIS A 281 -6.86 16.86 -7.62
C HIS A 281 -7.47 16.98 -6.23
N ASP A 282 -8.52 16.21 -5.97
CA ASP A 282 -9.12 16.08 -4.65
C ASP A 282 -8.97 14.65 -4.13
N ALA A 283 -7.87 14.40 -3.40
CA ALA A 283 -7.66 13.14 -2.70
C ALA A 283 -8.74 12.84 -1.65
N HIS A 284 -9.44 13.85 -1.15
CA HIS A 284 -10.45 13.74 -0.08
C HIS A 284 -11.89 13.63 -0.63
N ALA A 285 -12.06 13.54 -1.95
CA ALA A 285 -13.35 13.38 -2.59
C ALA A 285 -14.07 12.12 -2.06
N ALA A 286 -15.29 12.29 -1.55
CA ALA A 286 -16.07 11.19 -1.00
C ALA A 286 -16.31 10.08 -2.05
N SER A 287 -16.68 10.48 -3.27
CA SER A 287 -16.85 9.56 -4.40
C SER A 287 -15.50 9.00 -4.89
N PRO A 288 -15.37 7.68 -5.10
CA PRO A 288 -14.15 7.08 -5.64
C PRO A 288 -13.97 7.30 -7.15
N THR A 289 -14.95 7.88 -7.86
CA THR A 289 -14.96 7.96 -9.34
C THR A 289 -13.71 8.60 -9.92
N THR A 290 -13.30 9.78 -9.43
CA THR A 290 -12.12 10.47 -9.96
C THR A 290 -10.85 9.71 -9.65
N ALA A 291 -10.69 9.19 -8.42
CA ALA A 291 -9.53 8.39 -8.04
C ALA A 291 -9.41 7.12 -8.91
N PHE A 292 -10.53 6.44 -9.18
CA PHE A 292 -10.58 5.26 -10.04
C PHE A 292 -10.22 5.60 -11.48
N ALA A 293 -10.74 6.71 -12.02
CA ALA A 293 -10.42 7.13 -13.38
C ALA A 293 -8.96 7.57 -13.51
N LEU A 294 -8.39 8.26 -12.51
CA LEU A 294 -6.97 8.60 -12.46
C LEU A 294 -6.12 7.33 -12.51
N SER A 295 -6.44 6.31 -11.71
CA SER A 295 -5.63 5.09 -11.67
C SER A 295 -5.56 4.35 -13.01
N ARG A 296 -6.49 4.63 -13.94
CA ARG A 296 -6.58 4.05 -15.28
C ARG A 296 -5.91 4.88 -16.39
N LEU A 297 -5.36 6.06 -16.07
CA LEU A 297 -4.66 6.90 -17.05
C LEU A 297 -3.33 6.31 -17.53
N ALA A 298 -2.66 5.55 -16.65
CA ALA A 298 -1.37 4.95 -16.97
C ALA A 298 -1.52 4.00 -18.16
N ASP A 299 -0.74 4.23 -19.20
CA ASP A 299 -0.62 3.31 -20.31
C ASP A 299 0.07 2.02 -19.82
N PRO A 300 -0.54 0.84 -19.99
CA PRO A 300 -0.04 -0.40 -19.38
C PRO A 300 1.29 -0.87 -19.98
N ASP A 301 1.58 -0.51 -21.23
CA ASP A 301 2.74 -0.98 -21.99
C ASP A 301 3.90 0.02 -21.91
N THR A 302 3.60 1.31 -22.02
CA THR A 302 4.61 2.38 -22.06
C THR A 302 4.83 3.08 -20.71
N LEU A 303 3.90 2.92 -19.77
CA LEU A 303 3.88 3.62 -18.47
C LEU A 303 3.74 5.15 -18.58
N HIS A 304 3.50 5.72 -19.76
CA HIS A 304 3.17 7.13 -19.87
C HIS A 304 1.87 7.45 -19.13
N HIS A 305 1.76 8.70 -18.67
CA HIS A 305 0.62 9.21 -17.91
C HIS A 305 0.36 8.47 -16.60
N THR A 306 1.42 7.96 -15.96
CA THR A 306 1.34 7.25 -14.67
C THR A 306 1.13 8.23 -13.52
N PRO A 307 -0.02 8.19 -12.82
CA PRO A 307 -0.22 9.01 -11.64
C PRO A 307 0.50 8.42 -10.44
N ILE A 308 1.24 9.27 -9.71
CA ILE A 308 1.85 8.95 -8.43
C ILE A 308 1.39 9.96 -7.37
N GLY A 309 1.51 9.58 -6.10
CA GLY A 309 1.02 10.34 -4.95
C GLY A 309 -0.18 9.67 -4.33
N VAL A 310 -0.91 10.40 -3.50
CA VAL A 310 -2.14 9.91 -2.86
C VAL A 310 -3.31 10.12 -3.79
N LEU A 311 -3.89 9.04 -4.31
CA LEU A 311 -5.06 9.09 -5.19
C LEU A 311 -6.35 9.25 -4.40
N ARG A 312 -6.39 8.68 -3.18
CA ARG A 312 -7.55 8.71 -2.29
C ARG A 312 -7.10 8.70 -0.84
N SER A 313 -7.73 9.52 -0.02
CA SER A 313 -7.58 9.59 1.44
C SER A 313 -8.89 10.13 2.03
N VAL A 314 -9.79 9.24 2.45
CA VAL A 314 -11.11 9.59 2.98
C VAL A 314 -11.32 8.97 4.34
N ARG A 315 -12.07 9.64 5.21
CA ARG A 315 -12.44 9.05 6.50
C ARG A 315 -13.57 8.04 6.32
N ARG A 316 -13.38 6.86 6.90
CA ARG A 316 -14.38 5.81 7.06
C ARG A 316 -14.27 5.24 8.48
N PRO A 317 -15.34 4.66 9.04
CA PRO A 317 -15.23 3.97 10.31
C PRO A 317 -14.13 2.90 10.25
N VAL A 318 -13.35 2.79 11.33
CA VAL A 318 -12.25 1.85 11.44
C VAL A 318 -12.75 0.61 12.18
N TYR A 319 -12.53 -0.56 11.58
CA TYR A 319 -13.09 -1.83 12.06
C TYR A 319 -12.68 -2.13 13.51
N ASP A 320 -11.40 -1.94 13.83
CA ASP A 320 -10.81 -2.24 15.14
C ASP A 320 -11.40 -1.36 16.24
N THR A 321 -11.72 -0.10 15.92
CA THR A 321 -12.40 0.82 16.84
C THR A 321 -13.82 0.35 17.11
N GLN A 322 -14.60 0.10 16.06
CA GLN A 322 -16.00 -0.35 16.20
C GLN A 322 -16.10 -1.69 16.93
N MET A 323 -15.20 -2.63 16.64
CA MET A 323 -15.14 -3.91 17.32
C MET A 323 -14.86 -3.74 18.82
N ALA A 324 -13.93 -2.88 19.18
CA ALA A 324 -13.62 -2.63 20.58
C ALA A 324 -14.78 -1.93 21.31
N ASP A 325 -15.44 -0.95 20.69
CA ASP A 325 -16.62 -0.30 21.28
C ASP A 325 -17.76 -1.31 21.53
N GLN A 326 -17.91 -2.29 20.61
CA GLN A 326 -18.86 -3.39 20.77
C GLN A 326 -18.46 -4.34 21.92
N LEU A 327 -17.17 -4.64 22.08
CA LEU A 327 -16.67 -5.47 23.18
C LEU A 327 -16.83 -4.77 24.54
N ASP A 328 -16.52 -3.47 24.62
CA ASP A 328 -16.69 -2.67 25.84
C ASP A 328 -18.16 -2.65 26.25
N SER A 329 -19.07 -2.40 25.30
CA SER A 329 -20.52 -2.47 25.51
C SER A 329 -20.98 -3.85 26.02
N ALA A 330 -20.43 -4.93 25.46
CA ALA A 330 -20.76 -6.29 25.88
C ALA A 330 -20.25 -6.58 27.31
N ILE A 331 -19.05 -6.11 27.66
CA ILE A 331 -18.50 -6.26 29.01
C ILE A 331 -19.31 -5.49 30.04
N GLU A 332 -19.76 -4.28 29.71
CA GLU A 332 -20.62 -3.47 30.59
C GLU A 332 -21.98 -4.15 30.84
N GLN A 333 -22.56 -4.79 29.83
CA GLN A 333 -23.89 -5.40 29.93
C GLN A 333 -23.87 -6.82 30.53
N PHE A 334 -22.88 -7.63 30.16
CA PHE A 334 -22.86 -9.08 30.47
C PHE A 334 -21.71 -9.47 31.40
N GLY A 335 -20.85 -8.52 31.79
CA GLY A 335 -19.63 -8.79 32.53
C GLY A 335 -18.50 -9.30 31.63
N LYS A 336 -17.31 -9.47 32.22
CA LYS A 336 -16.18 -10.08 31.50
C LYS A 336 -16.45 -11.56 31.26
N GLY A 337 -16.32 -12.00 30.01
CA GLY A 337 -16.42 -13.41 29.66
C GLY A 337 -15.33 -14.27 30.30
N ASP A 338 -15.64 -15.53 30.56
CA ASP A 338 -14.70 -16.56 31.02
C ASP A 338 -14.52 -17.60 29.91
N LEU A 339 -13.30 -17.68 29.38
CA LEU A 339 -12.96 -18.62 28.31
C LEU A 339 -13.10 -20.08 28.76
N SER A 340 -12.76 -20.40 30.01
CA SER A 340 -12.88 -21.76 30.53
C SER A 340 -14.35 -22.16 30.65
N ALA A 341 -15.21 -21.25 31.12
CA ALA A 341 -16.65 -21.48 31.16
C ALA A 341 -17.25 -21.63 29.75
N LEU A 342 -16.78 -20.84 28.76
CA LEU A 342 -17.22 -20.94 27.37
C LEU A 342 -16.85 -22.29 26.74
N LEU A 343 -15.59 -22.72 26.92
CA LEU A 343 -15.11 -24.00 26.38
C LEU A 343 -15.75 -25.21 27.08
N ALA A 344 -16.11 -25.09 28.35
CA ALA A 344 -16.84 -26.11 29.11
C ALA A 344 -18.37 -26.01 28.95
N GLY A 345 -18.86 -25.07 28.12
CA GLY A 345 -20.28 -24.81 27.91
C GLY A 345 -21.02 -25.94 27.19
N GLY A 346 -22.35 -25.87 27.22
CA GLY A 346 -23.23 -26.93 26.71
C GLY A 346 -23.36 -27.05 25.19
N ASP A 347 -22.87 -26.06 24.43
CA ASP A 347 -22.96 -26.02 22.96
C ASP A 347 -21.85 -26.87 22.31
N THR A 348 -21.83 -28.16 22.64
CA THR A 348 -20.95 -29.13 21.99
C THR A 348 -21.74 -29.96 20.98
N TRP A 349 -21.14 -30.18 19.81
CA TRP A 349 -21.69 -31.08 18.79
C TRP A 349 -20.80 -32.32 18.70
N THR A 350 -21.36 -33.49 19.00
CA THR A 350 -20.65 -34.76 18.82
C THR A 350 -20.72 -35.19 17.35
N VAL A 351 -19.57 -35.32 16.70
CA VAL A 351 -19.49 -35.90 15.35
C VAL A 351 -19.60 -37.42 15.49
N VAL A 352 -20.74 -37.99 15.08
CA VAL A 352 -20.93 -39.45 15.01
C VAL A 352 -20.30 -39.93 13.71
N GLY A 353 -19.26 -40.77 13.83
CA GLY A 353 -18.53 -41.37 12.70
C GLY A 353 -19.19 -42.60 12.12
#